data_AF-A0A4P7REC5-F1
#
_entry.id   AF-A0A4P7REC5-F1
#
_cell.length_a   1.000
_cell.length_b   1.000
_cell.length_c   1.000
_cell.angle_alpha   90.00
_cell.angle_beta   90.00
_cell.angle_gamma   90.00
#
_symmetry.space_group_name_H-M   'P 1'
#
loop_
_entity.id
_entity.type
_entity.pdbx_description
1 polymer ?
#
loop_
_entity_poly.entity_id
_entity_poly.type
_entity_poly.pdbx_seq_one_letter_code
_entity_poly.pdbx_strand_id
1 'polypeptide(L)' 'MPDGRFAAQVSIASGTGSASTDRVMRFVDEFPTFDAAARYAVAQGIDWVKDTLRQRSRPNSAAVLSPADPICI' A
#
# COMPACT_ATOMS: atom_id res chain seq x y z
N MET A 1 9.76 20.02 9.30
CA MET A 1 8.76 21.09 9.11
C MET A 1 9.32 22.40 9.66
N PRO A 2 8.82 23.57 9.23
CA PRO A 2 9.34 24.88 9.68
C PRO A 2 9.23 25.13 11.19
N ASP A 3 8.42 24.34 11.89
CA ASP A 3 8.02 24.48 13.29
C ASP A 3 8.70 23.49 14.25
N GLY A 4 9.73 22.76 13.78
CA GLY A 4 10.44 21.77 14.58
C GLY A 4 9.70 20.44 14.75
N ARG A 5 8.57 20.23 14.07
CA ARG A 5 7.85 18.96 14.09
C ARG A 5 8.39 17.93 13.10
N PHE A 6 8.09 16.68 13.42
CA PHE A 6 8.45 15.51 12.63
C PHE A 6 7.25 15.05 11.81
N ALA A 7 7.47 14.72 10.55
CA ALA A 7 6.47 14.08 9.69
C ALA A 7 6.77 12.59 9.60
N ALA A 8 5.73 11.77 9.65
CA ALA A 8 5.85 10.34 9.39
C ALA A 8 5.85 10.09 7.87
N GLN A 9 6.71 9.17 7.41
CA GLN A 9 6.73 8.71 6.03
C GLN A 9 7.14 7.23 6.01
N VAL A 10 6.57 6.47 5.08
CA VAL A 10 7.01 5.10 4.76
C VAL A 10 7.34 5.00 3.28
N SER A 11 8.38 4.23 2.96
CA SER A 11 8.65 3.76 1.60
C SER A 11 8.49 2.25 1.58
N ILE A 12 7.67 1.74 0.67
CA ILE A 12 7.39 0.32 0.59
C ILE A 12 7.71 -0.16 -0.82
N ALA A 13 8.73 -1.00 -0.93
CA ALA A 13 9.12 -1.62 -2.19
C ALA A 13 7.97 -2.48 -2.74
N SER A 14 7.65 -2.24 -3.99
CA SER A 14 6.65 -2.96 -4.76
C SER A 14 7.31 -3.56 -5.99
N GLY A 15 7.42 -4.88 -6.04
CA GLY A 15 7.99 -5.63 -7.16
C GLY A 15 9.01 -6.65 -6.69
N THR A 16 9.65 -7.32 -7.65
CA THR A 16 10.72 -8.30 -7.41
C THR A 16 11.85 -8.07 -8.41
N GLY A 17 13.10 -8.10 -7.96
CA GLY A 17 14.27 -7.92 -8.82
C GLY A 17 14.49 -6.45 -9.25
N SER A 18 15.07 -6.26 -10.44
CA SER A 18 15.47 -4.93 -10.97
C SER A 18 14.29 -3.99 -11.28
N ALA A 19 13.05 -4.49 -11.30
CA ALA A 19 11.84 -3.71 -11.52
C ALA A 19 11.10 -3.33 -10.20
N SER A 20 11.80 -3.35 -9.06
CA SER A 20 11.22 -2.88 -7.79
C SER A 20 11.02 -1.37 -7.83
N THR A 21 9.78 -0.91 -7.67
CA THR A 21 9.46 0.52 -7.50
C THR A 21 9.00 0.76 -6.07
N ASP A 22 9.39 1.88 -5.49
CA ASP A 22 8.96 2.25 -4.15
C ASP A 22 7.62 2.99 -4.16
N ARG A 23 6.71 2.59 -3.26
CA ARG A 23 5.49 3.33 -2.95
C ARG A 23 5.74 4.15 -1.69
N VAL A 24 5.87 5.46 -1.87
CA VAL A 24 6.11 6.40 -0.78
C VAL A 24 4.78 6.97 -0.30
N MET A 25 4.48 6.79 0.99
CA MET A 25 3.34 7.43 1.65
C MET A 25 3.87 8.40 2.70
N ARG A 26 3.50 9.68 2.55
CA ARG A 26 3.80 10.74 3.51
C ARG A 26 2.51 11.09 4.26
N PHE A 27 2.58 11.04 5.58
CA PHE A 27 1.47 11.41 6.43
C PHE A 27 1.52 12.91 6.73
N VAL A 28 0.34 13.54 6.80
CA VAL A 28 0.19 14.98 7.06
C VAL A 28 0.27 15.29 8.55
N ASP A 29 0.10 14.29 9.41
CA ASP A 29 0.19 14.45 10.86
C ASP A 29 1.59 14.87 11.30
N GLU A 30 1.64 15.91 12.12
CA GLU A 30 2.88 16.47 12.64
C GLU A 30 3.10 16.04 14.08
N PHE A 31 4.17 15.28 14.30
CA PHE A 31 4.49 14.70 15.60
C PHE A 31 5.45 15.61 16.38
N PRO A 32 5.27 15.73 17.70
CA PRO A 32 6.16 16.52 18.56
C PRO A 32 7.53 15.85 18.77
N THR A 33 7.65 14.54 18.50
CA THR A 33 8.89 13.78 18.65
C THR A 33 9.13 12.85 17.46
N PHE A 34 10.40 12.59 17.18
CA PHE A 34 10.81 11.64 16.15
C PHE A 34 10.28 10.23 16.42
N ASP A 35 10.37 9.77 17.66
CA ASP A 35 9.93 8.44 18.07
C ASP A 35 8.40 8.25 17.89
N ALA A 36 7.60 9.29 18.14
CA ALA A 36 6.17 9.27 17.84
C ALA A 36 5.90 9.16 16.33
N ALA A 37 6.61 9.93 15.50
CA ALA A 37 6.52 9.84 14.05
C ALA A 37 6.93 8.46 13.52
N ALA A 38 8.01 7.89 14.05
CA ALA A 38 8.53 6.59 13.65
C ALA A 38 7.55 5.45 14.00
N ARG A 39 7.02 5.44 15.23
CA ARG A 39 6.01 4.46 15.65
C ARG A 39 4.74 4.54 14.80
N TYR A 40 4.30 5.76 14.52
CA TYR A 40 3.15 5.98 13.65
C TYR A 40 3.41 5.48 12.23
N ALA A 41 4.56 5.81 11.64
CA ALA A 41 4.96 5.33 10.31
C ALA A 41 4.94 3.80 10.24
N VAL A 42 5.52 3.12 11.24
CA VAL A 42 5.54 1.64 11.29
C VAL A 42 4.13 1.06 11.35
N ALA A 43 3.27 1.58 12.24
CA ALA A 43 1.89 1.11 12.37
C ALA A 43 1.12 1.24 11.06
N GLN A 44 1.16 2.43 10.45
CA GLN A 44 0.47 2.71 9.18
C GLN A 44 1.02 1.87 8.02
N GLY A 45 2.35 1.67 7.97
CA GLY A 45 3.00 0.83 6.96
C GLY A 45 2.54 -0.62 7.03
N ILE A 46 2.43 -1.18 8.24
CA ILE A 46 1.94 -2.55 8.46
C ILE A 46 0.48 -2.69 7.98
N ASP A 47 -0.38 -1.74 8.34
CA ASP A 47 -1.79 -1.79 7.98
C ASP A 47 -1.98 -1.68 6.47
N TRP A 48 -1.20 -0.83 5.80
CA TRP A 48 -1.20 -0.74 4.34
C TRP A 48 -0.73 -2.02 3.67
N VAL A 49 0.32 -2.68 4.16
CA VAL A 49 0.79 -3.97 3.60
C VAL A 49 -0.31 -5.02 3.76
N LYS A 50 -0.93 -5.11 4.93
CA LYS A 50 -2.05 -6.04 5.17
C LYS A 50 -3.23 -5.76 4.25
N ASP A 51 -3.58 -4.49 4.01
CA ASP A 51 -4.65 -4.14 3.08
C ASP A 51 -4.29 -4.50 1.63
N THR A 52 -3.07 -4.19 1.20
CA THR A 52 -2.57 -4.54 -0.14
C THR A 52 -2.59 -6.05 -0.38
N LEU A 53 -2.18 -6.85 0.62
CA LEU A 53 -2.24 -8.31 0.53
C LEU A 53 -3.69 -8.81 0.45
N ARG A 54 -4.61 -8.25 1.26
CA ARG A 54 -6.05 -8.58 1.18
C ARG A 54 -6.64 -8.24 -0.19
N GLN A 55 -6.27 -7.10 -0.76
CA GLN A 55 -6.72 -6.70 -2.10
C GLN A 55 -6.21 -7.65 -3.18
N ARG A 56 -4.96 -8.14 -3.10
CA ARG A 56 -4.43 -9.14 -4.04
C ARG A 56 -5.11 -10.50 -3.93
N SER A 57 -5.50 -10.90 -2.72
CA SER A 57 -6.18 -12.17 -2.48
C SER A 57 -7.67 -12.15 -2.86
N ARG A 58 -8.26 -10.96 -3.08
CA ARG A 58 -9.60 -10.89 -3.67
C ARG A 58 -9.51 -11.44 -5.10
N PRO A 59 -10.23 -12.52 -5.44
CA PRO A 59 -10.29 -12.97 -6.83
C PRO A 59 -10.77 -11.80 -7.68
N ASN A 60 -10.02 -11.48 -8.73
CA ASN A 60 -10.41 -10.48 -9.72
C ASN A 60 -11.85 -10.78 -10.17
N SER A 61 -12.81 -9.92 -9.83
CA SER A 61 -14.18 -9.98 -10.37
C SER A 61 -14.22 -9.80 -11.90
N ALA A 62 -13.07 -9.50 -12.53
CA ALA A 62 -12.90 -9.44 -13.98
C ALA A 62 -12.91 -10.80 -14.70
N ALA A 63 -12.95 -11.93 -13.96
CA ALA A 63 -13.12 -13.26 -14.55
C ALA A 63 -14.59 -13.76 -14.55
N VAL A 64 -15.57 -12.92 -14.17
CA VAL A 64 -16.99 -13.21 -14.41
C VAL A 64 -17.39 -12.69 -15.79
N LEU A 65 -16.80 -13.28 -16.83
CA LEU A 65 -17.48 -13.46 -18.10
C LEU A 65 -17.58 -14.97 -18.27
N SER A 66 -18.73 -15.49 -17.83
CA SER A 66 -19.13 -16.87 -18.06
C SER A 66 -19.05 -17.20 -19.56
N PRO A 67 -18.50 -18.36 -19.96
CA PRO A 67 -18.60 -18.85 -21.33
C PRO A 67 -20.02 -19.40 -21.50
N ALA A 68 -20.94 -18.56 -21.93
CA ALA A 68 -22.21 -19.00 -22.51
C ALA A 68 -22.20 -18.57 -23.97
N ASP A 69 -21.77 -19.47 -24.85
CA ASP A 69 -22.66 -20.05 -25.87
C ASP A 69 -21.86 -21.02 -26.77
N PRO A 70 -22.37 -22.24 -27.01
CA PRO A 70 -21.76 -23.15 -27.96
C PRO A 70 -21.88 -22.56 -29.37
N ILE A 71 -20.77 -22.57 -30.10
CA ILE A 71 -20.75 -22.30 -31.54
C ILE A 71 -21.63 -23.35 -32.22
N CYS A 72 -22.80 -22.94 -32.71
CA CYS A 72 -23.56 -23.74 -33.67
C CYS A 72 -22.71 -23.86 -34.95
N ILE A 73 -22.52 -25.11 -35.38
CA ILE A 73 -21.86 -25.56 -36.61
C ILE A 73 -22.41 -24.90 -37.88
#